data_AF-A0A7V9BQQ1-F1
#
_entry.id   AF-A0A7V9BQQ1-F1
#
_cell.length_a   1.000
_cell.length_b   1.000
_cell.length_c   1.000
_cell.angle_alpha   90.00
_cell.angle_beta   90.00
_cell.angle_gamma   90.00
#
_symmetry.space_group_name_H-M   'P 1'
#
loop_
_entity.id
_entity.type
_entity.pdbx_description
1 polymer ?
#
loop_
_entity_poly.entity_id
_entity_poly.type
_entity_poly.pdbx_seq_one_letter_code
_entity_poly.pdbx_strand_id
1 'polypeptide(L)' 'MTKTVQFHFDPLCPWAWESSKWIREAQMVRDIDIEWRLFSLKLVNEGKEDPLADEHTTGTPALRTL' A
#
# COMPACT_ATOMS: atom_id res chain seq x y z
N MET A 1 15.64 0.52 20.84
CA MET A 1 14.88 1.78 20.71
C MET A 1 14.01 1.58 19.50
N THR A 2 12.70 1.48 19.72
CA THR A 2 11.73 1.17 18.68
C THR A 2 11.74 2.27 17.62
N LYS A 3 11.82 1.86 16.35
CA LYS A 3 11.80 2.79 15.22
C LYS A 3 10.38 2.97 14.71
N THR A 4 9.88 4.20 14.67
CA THR A 4 8.58 4.51 14.07
C THR A 4 8.66 4.52 12.54
N VAL A 5 7.78 3.78 11.88
CA VAL A 5 7.64 3.72 10.42
C VAL A 5 6.30 4.35 10.04
N GLN A 6 6.34 5.41 9.22
CA GLN A 6 5.14 6.01 8.66
C GLN A 6 4.70 5.23 7.42
N PHE A 7 3.61 4.47 7.54
CA PHE A 7 3.10 3.64 6.47
C PHE A 7 1.91 4.32 5.78
N HIS A 8 2.12 4.76 4.53
CA HIS A 8 1.08 5.39 3.72
C HIS A 8 0.23 4.33 3.03
N PHE A 9 -1.08 4.34 3.29
CA PHE A 9 -2.00 3.30 2.87
C PHE A 9 -3.18 3.86 2.08
N ASP A 10 -3.41 3.27 0.90
CA ASP A 10 -4.63 3.44 0.11
C ASP A 10 -5.24 2.03 -0.09
N PRO A 11 -6.46 1.75 0.42
CA PRO A 11 -7.09 0.44 0.29
C PRO A 11 -7.45 0.07 -1.16
N LEU A 12 -7.46 1.05 -2.07
CA LEU A 12 -7.64 0.80 -3.51
C LEU A 12 -6.32 0.49 -4.21
N CYS A 13 -5.17 0.64 -3.56
CA CYS A 13 -3.91 0.21 -4.16
C CYS A 13 -3.69 -1.29 -3.87
N PRO A 14 -3.70 -2.19 -4.88
CA PRO A 14 -3.38 -3.60 -4.66
C PRO A 14 -2.01 -3.80 -4.00
N TRP A 15 -1.01 -2.99 -4.39
CA TRP A 15 0.34 -3.08 -3.84
C TRP A 15 0.44 -2.58 -2.40
N ALA A 16 -0.33 -1.54 -2.05
CA ALA A 16 -0.38 -1.07 -0.67
C ALA A 16 -1.10 -2.09 0.22
N TRP A 17 -2.10 -2.80 -0.30
CA TRP A 17 -2.76 -3.92 0.38
C TRP A 17 -1.78 -5.03 0.74
N GLU A 18 -1.06 -5.58 -0.24
CA GLU A 18 -0.05 -6.63 0.02
C GLU A 18 1.05 -6.15 0.97
N SER A 19 1.55 -4.93 0.76
CA SER A 19 2.57 -4.34 1.63
C SER A 19 2.06 -4.13 3.06
N SER A 20 0.76 -3.87 3.25
CA SER A 20 0.14 -3.72 4.57
C SER A 20 0.12 -5.05 5.35
N LYS A 21 -0.06 -6.18 4.66
CA LYS A 21 0.06 -7.51 5.27
C LYS A 21 1.50 -7.76 5.70
N TRP A 22 2.45 -7.52 4.79
CA TRP A 22 3.87 -7.70 5.07
C TRP A 22 4.38 -6.84 6.24
N ILE A 23 4.05 -5.55 6.28
CA ILE A 23 4.56 -4.66 7.34
C ILE A 23 4.04 -5.06 8.72
N ARG A 24 2.81 -5.59 8.79
CA ARG A 24 2.26 -6.15 10.03
C ARG A 24 3.05 -7.38 10.50
N GLU A 25 3.45 -8.26 9.59
CA GLU A 25 4.34 -9.38 9.92
C GLU A 25 5.75 -8.91 10.32
N ALA A 26 6.28 -7.92 9.62
CA ALA A 26 7.58 -7.33 9.92
C ALA A 26 7.61 -6.73 11.34
N GLN A 27 6.52 -6.10 11.79
CA GLN A 27 6.38 -5.59 13.16
C GLN A 27 6.50 -6.70 14.21
N MET A 28 6.05 -7.93 13.91
CA MET A 28 6.17 -9.04 14.86
C MET A 28 7.61 -9.53 15.05
N VAL A 29 8.49 -9.28 14.07
CA VAL A 29 9.85 -9.83 14.03
C VAL A 29 10.94 -8.74 14.02
N ARG A 30 10.58 -7.46 14.20
CA ARG A 30 11.49 -6.30 14.23
C ARG A 30 11.04 -5.30 15.30
N ASP A 31 11.99 -4.56 15.88
CA ASP A 31 11.73 -3.47 16.85
C ASP A 31 11.24 -2.19 16.13
N ILE A 32 10.04 -2.26 15.53
CA ILE A 32 9.39 -1.15 14.84
C ILE A 32 7.97 -0.90 15.37
N ASP A 33 7.50 0.33 15.27
CA ASP A 33 6.12 0.73 15.51
C ASP A 33 5.55 1.36 14.23
N ILE A 34 4.29 1.08 13.91
CA ILE A 34 3.69 1.51 12.65
C ILE A 34 2.72 2.66 12.89
N GLU A 35 3.04 3.81 12.29
CA GLU A 35 2.13 4.96 12.21
C GLU A 35 1.42 4.94 10.84
N TRP A 36 0.12 4.68 10.85
CA TRP A 36 -0.69 4.61 9.62
C TRP A 36 -1.06 6.01 9.11
N ARG A 37 -0.84 6.25 7.81
CA ARG A 37 -1.21 7.47 7.09
C ARG A 37 -2.11 7.12 5.92
N LEU A 38 -3.39 7.51 5.97
CA LEU A 38 -4.27 7.31 4.83
C LEU A 38 -3.97 8.33 3.73
N PHE A 39 -3.94 7.86 2.48
CA PHE A 39 -3.84 8.73 1.31
C PHE A 39 -4.66 8.14 0.14
N SER A 40 -4.74 8.87 -0.97
CA SER A 40 -5.45 8.41 -2.17
C SER A 40 -4.56 8.53 -3.40
N LEU A 41 -4.28 7.40 -4.04
CA LEU A 41 -3.59 7.34 -5.32
C LEU A 41 -4.37 8.04 -6.42
N LYS A 42 -5.71 7.97 -6.37
CA LYS A 42 -6.57 8.67 -7.33
C LYS A 42 -6.35 10.19 -7.27
N LEU A 43 -6.32 10.76 -6.07
CA LEU A 43 -6.12 12.21 -5.89
C LEU A 43 -4.69 12.64 -6.27
N VAL A 44 -3.65 11.92 -5.82
CA VAL A 44 -2.25 12.32 -6.13
C VAL A 44 -1.89 12.14 -7.60
N ASN A 45 -2.64 11.33 -8.35
CA ASN A 45 -2.46 11.10 -9.78
C ASN A 45 -3.51 11.81 -10.66
N GLU A 46 -4.32 12.70 -10.07
CA GLU A 46 -5.29 13.47 -10.85
C GLU A 46 -4.59 14.27 -11.96
N GLY A 47 -5.12 14.17 -13.19
CA GLY A 47 -4.56 14.85 -14.37
C GLY A 47 -3.28 14.24 -14.95
N LYS A 48 -2.82 13.09 -14.42
CA LYS A 48 -1.67 12.35 -14.99
C LYS A 48 -2.15 11.21 -15.87
N GLU A 49 -1.45 10.97 -16.98
CA GLU A 49 -1.65 9.77 -17.78
C GLU A 49 -0.97 8.57 -17.10
N ASP A 50 -1.72 7.47 -16.95
CA ASP A 50 -1.19 6.19 -16.48
C ASP A 50 -1.03 5.25 -17.69
N PRO A 51 0.20 5.05 -18.20
CA PRO A 51 0.44 4.18 -19.36
C PRO A 51 0.19 2.69 -19.05
N LEU A 52 0.02 2.30 -17.78
CA LEU A 52 -0.18 0.93 -17.33
C LEU A 52 -1.58 0.69 -16.76
N ALA A 53 -2.54 1.59 -17.00
CA ALA A 53 -3.89 1.53 -16.40
C ALA A 53 -4.61 0.19 -16.64
N ASP A 54 -4.44 -0.41 -17.82
CA ASP A 54 -5.05 -1.70 -18.17
C ASP A 54 -4.42 -2.87 -17.40
N GLU A 55 -3.09 -2.89 -17.29
CA GLU A 55 -2.36 -3.90 -16.51
C GLU A 55 -2.67 -3.78 -15.02
N HIS A 56 -2.71 -2.54 -14.51
CA HIS A 56 -3.11 -2.26 -13.13
C HIS A 56 -4.52 -2.79 -12.85
N THR A 57 -5.47 -2.60 -13.78
CA THR A 57 -6.85 -3.04 -13.61
C THR A 57 -6.98 -4.57 -13.59
N THR A 58 -6.25 -5.27 -14.47
CA THR A 58 -6.30 -6.75 -14.56
C THR A 58 -5.64 -7.45 -13.37
N GLY A 59 -4.53 -6.92 -12.85
CA GLY A 59 -3.84 -7.47 -11.68
C GLY A 59 -4.46 -7.13 -10.32
N THR A 60 -5.32 -6.10 -10.28
CA THR A 60 -5.92 -5.60 -9.03
C THR A 60 -6.71 -6.66 -8.24
N PRO A 61 -7.57 -7.50 -8.84
CA PRO A 61 -8.31 -8.51 -8.09
C PRO A 61 -7.37 -9.50 -7.38
N ALA A 62 -6.37 -10.04 -8.09
CA ALA A 62 -5.44 -11.03 -7.54
C ALA A 62 -4.68 -10.52 -6.31
N LEU A 63 -4.20 -9.28 -6.37
CA LEU A 63 -3.43 -8.64 -5.29
C LEU A 63 -4.30 -8.07 -4.15
N ARG A 64 -5.64 -8.20 -4.23
CA ARG A 64 -6.54 -7.82 -3.14
C ARG A 64 -7.25 -9.01 -2.50
N THR A 65 -7.41 -10.12 -3.24
CA THR A 65 -8.17 -11.30 -2.78
C THR A 65 -7.30 -12.43 -2.24
N LEU A 66 -6.01 -12.45 -2.59
CA LEU A 66 -5.02 -13.38 -2.02
C LEU A 66 -4.41 -12.77 -0.75
#